data_AF-A0A1F7ZNV4-F1
#
_entry.id   AF-A0A1F7ZNV4-F1
#
_cell.length_a   1.000
_cell.length_b   1.000
_cell.length_c   1.000
_cell.angle_alpha   90.00
_cell.angle_beta   90.00
_cell.angle_gamma   90.00
#
_symmetry.space_group_name_H-M   'P 1'
#
loop_
_entity.id
_entity.type
_entity.pdbx_description
1 polymer ?
#
loop_
_entity_poly.entity_id
_entity_poly.type
_entity_poly.pdbx_seq_one_letter_code
_entity_poly.pdbx_strand_id
1 'polypeptide(L)'
;MAPSEASILSNFLLSPASLPTIISLQQFTELFPKRLRSHPHIRALYRELQQLREQDMDLVNGNIDQELRQGESQKAELRKSILNTGVDGMSASDQCEIDTDIQLFGQTSTAAPSDYHSVSSLLSAMETACANVEHEISGVDKDASTLLSELDLTVGELSDLRYGKTQGPVGTTSEDMMNETINGLEHLENACYRKS
;
A
#
# COMPACT_ATOMS: atom_id res chain seq x y z
N MET A 1 12.41 14.32 -14.92
CA MET A 1 12.84 14.67 -13.55
C MET A 1 11.88 15.72 -13.02
N ALA A 2 11.21 15.46 -11.90
CA ALA A 2 10.44 16.50 -11.23
C ALA A 2 11.40 17.59 -10.71
N PRO A 3 11.06 18.88 -10.85
CA PRO A 3 11.94 19.96 -10.40
C PRO A 3 12.13 19.88 -8.88
N SER A 4 13.38 20.04 -8.41
CA SER A 4 13.68 20.12 -6.98
C SER A 4 13.05 21.38 -6.39
N GLU A 5 12.74 21.36 -5.09
CA GLU A 5 12.23 22.53 -4.37
C GLU A 5 13.14 23.76 -4.56
N ALA A 6 14.46 23.56 -4.49
CA ALA A 6 15.44 24.61 -4.77
C ALA A 6 15.27 25.22 -6.16
N SER A 7 15.05 24.37 -7.18
CA SER A 7 14.81 24.81 -8.55
C SER A 7 13.46 25.55 -8.67
N ILE A 8 12.41 25.09 -7.99
CA ILE A 8 11.10 25.75 -8.01
C ILE A 8 11.21 27.14 -7.36
N LEU A 9 11.75 27.21 -6.15
CA LEU A 9 11.86 28.45 -5.37
C LEU A 9 12.77 29.45 -6.08
N SER A 10 13.93 29.02 -6.57
CA SER A 10 14.87 29.88 -7.29
C SER A 10 14.26 30.41 -8.60
N ASN A 11 13.63 29.55 -9.40
CA ASN A 11 13.02 29.98 -10.65
C ASN A 11 11.84 30.93 -10.43
N PHE A 12 11.02 30.69 -9.40
CA PHE A 12 9.85 31.51 -9.13
C PHE A 12 10.21 32.86 -8.50
N LEU A 13 11.17 32.87 -7.57
CA LEU A 13 11.47 34.05 -6.76
C LEU A 13 12.63 34.90 -7.29
N LEU A 14 13.60 34.33 -8.00
CA LEU A 14 14.85 35.02 -8.38
C LEU A 14 14.96 35.28 -9.88
N SER A 15 14.52 34.35 -10.72
CA SER A 15 14.57 34.52 -12.19
C SER A 15 13.87 35.80 -12.69
N PRO A 16 12.67 36.17 -12.18
CA PRO A 16 12.02 37.42 -12.58
C PRO A 16 12.42 38.66 -11.75
N ALA A 17 13.27 38.52 -10.72
CA ALA A 17 13.46 39.57 -9.71
C ALA A 17 14.40 40.72 -10.12
N SER A 18 15.24 40.49 -11.14
CA SER A 18 16.22 41.49 -11.56
C SER A 18 15.54 42.80 -12.01
N LEU A 19 16.09 43.95 -11.60
CA LEU A 19 15.52 45.25 -11.95
C LEU A 19 15.35 45.45 -13.47
N PRO A 20 16.33 45.11 -14.33
CA PRO A 20 16.18 45.22 -15.78
C PRO A 20 15.04 44.38 -16.37
N THR A 21 14.71 43.24 -15.76
CA THR A 21 13.56 42.41 -16.16
C THR A 21 12.23 43.11 -15.91
N ILE A 22 12.15 43.88 -14.82
CA ILE A 22 10.93 44.58 -14.38
C ILE A 22 10.79 45.95 -15.05
N ILE A 23 11.87 46.72 -15.12
CA ILE A 23 11.92 48.01 -15.79
C ILE A 23 13.33 48.25 -16.33
N SER A 24 13.44 48.40 -17.65
CA SER A 24 14.72 48.77 -18.27
C SER A 24 15.12 50.21 -17.94
N LEU A 25 16.41 50.53 -18.04
CA LEU A 25 16.90 51.90 -17.86
C LEU A 25 16.17 52.91 -18.77
N GLN A 26 15.84 52.52 -20.00
CA GLN A 26 15.10 53.37 -20.92
C GLN A 26 13.69 53.68 -20.38
N GLN A 27 12.93 52.65 -20.01
CA GLN A 27 11.59 52.83 -19.42
C GLN A 27 11.64 53.63 -18.12
N PHE A 28 12.65 53.42 -17.29
CA PHE A 28 12.88 54.20 -16.07
C PHE A 28 13.14 55.67 -16.37
N THR A 29 13.96 55.98 -17.38
CA THR A 29 14.21 57.37 -17.80
C THR A 29 12.96 58.04 -18.37
N GLU A 30 12.03 57.28 -18.95
CA GLU A 30 10.78 57.81 -19.49
C GLU A 30 9.82 58.31 -18.41
N LEU A 31 9.94 57.83 -17.18
CA LEU A 31 9.18 58.29 -16.01
C LEU A 31 9.50 59.74 -15.62
N PHE A 32 10.64 60.27 -16.08
CA PHE A 32 11.06 61.64 -15.79
C PHE A 32 10.63 62.61 -16.91
N PRO A 33 10.40 63.89 -16.59
CA PRO A 33 10.11 64.92 -17.59
C PRO A 33 11.20 65.00 -18.66
N LYS A 34 10.83 65.21 -19.94
CA LYS A 34 11.76 65.22 -21.10
C LYS A 34 13.02 66.08 -20.89
N ARG A 35 12.90 67.20 -20.18
CA ARG A 35 14.00 68.14 -19.87
C ARG A 35 15.06 67.57 -18.92
N LEU A 36 14.70 66.57 -18.11
CA LEU A 36 15.56 65.98 -17.08
C LEU A 36 16.07 64.59 -17.47
N ARG A 37 15.58 63.96 -18.55
CA ARG A 37 15.94 62.58 -18.93
C ARG A 37 17.43 62.37 -19.22
N SER A 38 18.14 63.41 -19.65
CA SER A 38 19.58 63.38 -19.88
C SER A 38 20.41 63.63 -18.60
N HIS A 39 19.76 63.85 -17.45
CA HIS A 39 20.45 64.16 -16.21
C HIS A 39 21.23 62.94 -15.68
N PRO A 40 22.53 63.09 -15.35
CA PRO A 40 23.38 61.96 -14.93
C PRO A 40 22.87 61.24 -13.66
N HIS A 41 22.23 61.97 -12.74
CA HIS A 41 21.65 61.39 -11.52
C HIS A 41 20.55 60.34 -11.77
N ILE A 42 19.85 60.36 -12.91
CA ILE A 42 18.82 59.33 -13.20
C ILE A 42 19.49 57.97 -13.38
N ARG A 43 20.68 57.94 -14.02
CA ARG A 43 21.46 56.71 -14.17
C ARG A 43 22.06 56.26 -12.84
N ALA A 44 22.47 57.20 -11.98
CA ALA A 44 22.96 56.89 -10.64
C ALA A 44 21.85 56.27 -9.78
N LEU A 45 20.67 56.88 -9.76
CA LEU A 45 19.49 56.38 -9.05
C LEU A 45 19.07 54.99 -9.53
N TYR A 46 19.08 54.74 -10.84
CA TYR A 46 18.79 53.40 -11.37
C TYR A 46 19.81 52.35 -10.91
N ARG A 47 21.10 52.71 -10.82
CA ARG A 47 22.14 51.81 -10.27
C ARG A 47 21.95 51.56 -8.78
N GLU A 48 21.60 52.58 -8.00
CA GLU A 48 21.29 52.41 -6.57
C GLU A 48 20.09 51.48 -6.36
N LEU A 49 19.03 51.64 -7.15
CA LEU A 49 17.87 50.74 -7.14
C LEU A 49 18.25 49.31 -7.55
N GLN A 50 19.15 49.16 -8.51
CA GLN A 50 19.65 47.84 -8.92
C GLN A 50 20.43 47.18 -7.78
N GLN A 51 21.28 47.93 -7.08
CA GLN A 51 22.04 47.42 -5.94
C GLN A 51 21.13 47.05 -4.75
N LEU A 52 20.12 47.87 -4.45
CA LEU A 52 19.15 47.57 -3.39
C LEU A 52 18.39 46.28 -3.69
N ARG A 53 17.97 46.10 -4.95
CA ARG A 53 17.32 44.87 -5.42
C ARG A 53 18.23 43.65 -5.34
N GLU A 54 19.50 43.79 -5.68
CA GLU A 54 20.48 42.71 -5.57
C GLU A 54 20.65 42.26 -4.12
N GLN A 55 20.72 43.22 -3.18
CA GLN A 55 20.75 42.92 -1.76
C GLN A 55 19.48 42.18 -1.28
N ASP A 56 18.30 42.59 -1.74
CA ASP A 56 17.05 41.88 -1.42
C ASP A 56 17.03 40.47 -2.00
N MET A 57 17.55 40.28 -3.22
CA MET A 57 17.69 38.96 -3.84
C MET A 57 18.65 38.05 -3.06
N ASP A 58 19.73 38.59 -2.51
CA ASP A 58 20.66 37.84 -1.66
C ASP A 58 19.98 37.39 -0.35
N LEU A 59 19.14 38.23 0.25
CA LEU A 59 18.33 37.86 1.41
C LEU A 59 17.33 36.74 1.08
N VAL A 60 16.66 36.83 -0.07
CA VAL A 60 15.73 35.80 -0.55
C VAL A 60 16.47 34.48 -0.81
N ASN A 61 17.67 34.52 -1.40
CA ASN A 61 18.52 33.34 -1.55
C ASN A 61 18.84 32.68 -0.20
N GLY A 62 19.26 33.46 0.79
CA GLY A 62 19.53 32.93 2.13
C GLY A 62 18.30 32.32 2.80
N ASN A 63 17.12 32.89 2.57
CA ASN A 63 15.86 32.34 3.06
C ASN A 63 15.50 31.03 2.34
N ILE A 64 15.74 30.91 1.04
CA ILE A 64 15.55 29.67 0.29
C ILE A 64 16.43 28.56 0.88
N ASP A 65 17.70 28.83 1.18
CA ASP A 65 18.60 27.85 1.82
C ASP A 65 18.12 27.43 3.22
N GLN A 66 17.50 28.35 3.96
CA GLN A 66 16.88 28.03 5.24
C GLN A 66 15.61 27.18 5.06
N GLU A 67 14.78 27.50 4.08
CA GLU A 67 13.56 26.76 3.77
C GLU A 67 13.87 25.32 3.35
N LEU A 68 14.90 25.12 2.51
CA LEU A 68 15.33 23.78 2.10
C LEU A 68 15.71 22.89 3.29
N ARG A 69 16.43 23.45 4.27
CA ARG A 69 16.78 22.71 5.51
C ARG A 69 15.55 22.39 6.35
N GLN A 70 14.59 23.31 6.41
CA GLN A 70 13.33 23.09 7.12
C GLN A 70 12.47 22.03 6.42
N GLY A 71 12.34 22.09 5.09
CA GLY A 71 11.62 21.12 4.28
C GLY A 71 12.20 19.71 4.42
N GLU A 72 13.53 19.58 4.42
CA GLU A 72 14.20 18.29 4.70
C GLU A 72 13.89 17.77 6.11
N SER A 73 13.95 18.63 7.12
CA SER A 73 13.64 18.27 8.50
C SER A 73 12.17 17.84 8.66
N GLN A 74 11.23 18.58 8.09
CA GLN A 74 9.80 18.26 8.10
C GLN A 74 9.52 16.94 7.38
N LYS A 75 10.18 16.69 6.23
CA LYS A 75 10.06 15.42 5.51
C LYS A 75 10.62 14.26 6.32
N ALA A 76 11.70 14.48 7.06
CA ALA A 76 12.27 13.47 7.96
C ALA A 76 11.37 13.21 9.18
N GLU A 77 10.78 14.26 9.75
CA GLU A 77 9.82 14.17 10.85
C GLU A 77 8.54 13.46 10.43
N LEU A 78 7.99 13.78 9.25
CA LEU A 78 6.84 13.09 8.68
C LEU A 78 7.12 11.59 8.54
N ARG A 79 8.27 11.20 7.97
CA ARG A 79 8.67 9.78 7.88
C ARG A 79 8.77 9.12 9.25
N LYS A 80 9.35 9.79 10.25
CA LYS A 80 9.42 9.28 11.62
C LYS A 80 8.04 9.16 12.26
N SER A 81 7.14 10.10 12.02
CA SER A 81 5.77 10.06 12.55
C SER A 81 4.96 8.92 11.93
N ILE A 82 5.12 8.65 10.62
CA ILE A 82 4.52 7.50 9.94
C ILE A 82 5.00 6.19 10.58
N LEU A 83 6.31 6.07 10.84
CA LEU A 83 6.89 4.88 11.47
C LEU A 83 6.48 4.72 12.95
N ASN A 84 6.41 5.82 13.71
CA ASN A 84 6.18 5.77 15.16
C ASN A 84 4.71 5.69 15.54
N THR A 85 3.79 6.26 14.74
CA THR A 85 2.38 6.34 15.12
C THR A 85 1.68 4.99 14.91
N GLY A 86 2.26 4.06 14.14
CA GLY A 86 1.68 2.71 13.96
C GLY A 86 0.20 2.74 13.57
N VAL A 87 -0.26 3.85 12.97
CA VAL A 87 -1.62 3.98 12.47
C VAL A 87 -1.63 3.19 11.19
N ASP A 88 -2.29 2.04 11.30
CA ASP A 88 -2.90 1.27 10.23
C ASP A 88 -3.76 2.21 9.35
N GLY A 89 -3.08 2.97 8.49
CA GLY A 89 -3.64 3.83 7.46
C GLY A 89 -3.00 3.57 6.10
N MET A 90 -2.03 2.67 6.05
CA MET A 90 -1.57 2.04 4.83
C MET A 90 -1.52 0.54 5.12
N SER A 91 -2.59 -0.14 4.75
CA SER A 91 -2.59 -1.60 4.64
C SER A 91 -1.46 -2.04 3.71
N ALA A 92 -1.06 -3.31 3.78
CA ALA A 92 -0.13 -3.87 2.78
C ALA A 92 -0.63 -3.65 1.34
N SER A 93 -1.95 -3.51 1.15
CA SER A 93 -2.57 -3.13 -0.13
C SER A 93 -2.27 -1.69 -0.52
N ASP A 94 -2.37 -0.73 0.40
CA ASP A 94 -2.09 0.69 0.11
C ASP A 94 -0.59 0.91 -0.16
N GLN A 95 0.28 0.18 0.54
CA GLN A 95 1.71 0.20 0.28
C GLN A 95 2.06 -0.41 -1.08
N CYS A 96 1.35 -1.47 -1.47
CA CYS A 96 1.47 -2.06 -2.81
C CYS A 96 0.94 -1.09 -3.88
N GLU A 97 -0.22 -0.46 -3.67
CA GLU A 97 -0.81 0.52 -4.59
C GLU A 97 0.12 1.71 -4.80
N ILE A 98 0.69 2.27 -3.73
CA ILE A 98 1.66 3.36 -3.81
C ILE A 98 2.93 2.91 -4.54
N ASP A 99 3.44 1.71 -4.30
CA ASP A 99 4.62 1.20 -5.00
C ASP A 99 4.33 0.92 -6.48
N THR A 100 3.12 0.45 -6.81
CA THR A 100 2.67 0.27 -8.19
C THR A 100 2.48 1.61 -8.91
N ASP A 101 1.94 2.63 -8.25
CA ASP A 101 1.78 3.98 -8.81
C ASP A 101 3.14 4.66 -9.02
N ILE A 102 4.10 4.44 -8.11
CA ILE A 102 5.48 4.90 -8.26
C ILE A 102 6.17 4.18 -9.43
N GLN A 103 5.94 2.89 -9.62
CA GLN A 103 6.51 2.13 -10.73
C GLN A 103 5.85 2.45 -12.09
N LEU A 104 4.55 2.73 -12.12
CA LEU A 104 3.76 2.94 -13.34
C LEU A 104 3.76 4.40 -13.80
N PHE A 105 3.72 5.35 -12.86
CA PHE A 105 3.61 6.78 -13.14
C PHE A 105 4.80 7.61 -12.64
N GLY A 106 5.64 7.07 -11.76
CA GLY A 106 6.92 7.69 -11.38
C GLY A 106 7.92 7.63 -12.54
N GLN A 107 8.53 8.77 -12.87
CA GLN A 107 9.49 8.85 -13.96
C GLN A 107 10.73 7.96 -13.71
N THR A 108 10.80 6.90 -14.51
CA THR A 108 11.93 6.00 -14.83
C THR A 108 12.62 5.34 -13.64
N SER A 109 12.33 4.05 -13.52
CA SER A 109 13.10 3.01 -12.84
C SER A 109 14.57 3.39 -12.57
N THR A 110 14.91 3.52 -11.29
CA THR A 110 16.29 3.49 -10.79
C THR A 110 16.81 2.06 -10.63
N ALA A 111 15.99 1.06 -10.97
CA ALA A 111 16.38 -0.34 -11.04
C ALA A 111 17.54 -0.49 -12.04
N ALA A 112 18.66 -1.05 -11.58
CA ALA A 112 19.80 -1.27 -12.42
C ALA A 112 19.41 -2.25 -13.54
N PRO A 113 20.08 -2.26 -14.71
CA PRO A 113 19.83 -3.24 -15.77
C PRO A 113 19.93 -4.71 -15.31
N SER A 114 20.59 -4.95 -14.16
CA SER A 114 20.67 -6.25 -13.48
C SER A 114 19.38 -6.70 -12.80
N ASP A 115 18.43 -5.79 -12.57
CA ASP A 115 17.17 -6.04 -11.87
C ASP A 115 16.05 -6.46 -12.84
N TYR A 116 16.34 -6.48 -14.14
CA TYR A 116 15.43 -6.97 -15.17
C TYR A 116 15.78 -8.41 -15.54
N HIS A 117 14.75 -9.26 -15.66
CA HIS A 117 14.93 -10.60 -16.20
C HIS A 117 15.46 -10.54 -17.64
N SER A 118 16.47 -11.36 -17.94
CA SER A 118 16.78 -11.72 -19.33
C SER A 118 15.66 -12.60 -19.90
N VAL A 119 15.52 -12.70 -21.22
CA VAL A 119 14.47 -13.51 -21.86
C VAL A 119 14.46 -14.95 -21.35
N SER A 120 15.64 -15.56 -21.13
CA SER A 120 15.76 -16.91 -20.60
C SER A 120 15.38 -17.00 -19.11
N SER A 121 15.75 -16.00 -18.31
CA SER A 121 15.35 -15.92 -16.90
C SER A 121 13.84 -15.70 -16.74
N LEU A 122 13.25 -14.88 -17.61
CA LEU A 122 11.82 -14.60 -17.61
C LEU A 122 11.01 -15.85 -17.96
N LEU A 123 11.41 -16.58 -19.02
CA LEU A 123 10.73 -17.81 -19.42
C LEU A 123 10.73 -18.84 -18.28
N SER A 124 11.89 -19.04 -17.63
CA SER A 124 12.01 -19.95 -16.49
C SER A 124 11.18 -19.49 -15.28
N ALA A 125 11.14 -18.18 -15.00
CA ALA A 125 10.31 -17.62 -13.94
C ALA A 125 8.80 -17.81 -14.24
N MET A 126 8.39 -17.62 -15.49
CA MET A 126 7.01 -17.82 -15.93
C MET A 126 6.61 -19.30 -15.86
N GLU A 127 7.45 -20.23 -16.31
CA GLU A 127 7.19 -21.67 -16.19
C GLU A 127 7.05 -22.11 -14.74
N THR A 128 7.91 -21.59 -13.86
CA THR A 128 7.83 -21.82 -12.41
C THR A 128 6.55 -21.25 -11.83
N ALA A 129 6.16 -20.04 -12.22
CA ALA A 129 4.92 -19.41 -11.78
C ALA A 129 3.70 -20.21 -12.24
N CYS A 130 3.65 -20.68 -13.49
CA CYS A 130 2.59 -21.55 -13.99
C CYS A 130 2.50 -22.85 -13.18
N ALA A 131 3.64 -23.52 -12.95
CA ALA A 131 3.67 -24.75 -12.15
C ALA A 131 3.19 -24.53 -10.71
N ASN A 132 3.56 -23.41 -10.09
CA ASN A 132 3.11 -23.06 -8.74
C ASN A 132 1.60 -22.82 -8.69
N VAL A 133 1.04 -22.11 -9.67
CA VAL A 133 -0.41 -21.86 -9.76
C VAL A 133 -1.18 -23.17 -10.00
N GLU A 134 -0.69 -24.04 -10.89
CA GLU A 134 -1.31 -25.35 -11.11
C GLU A 134 -1.28 -26.24 -9.86
N HIS A 135 -0.19 -26.18 -9.09
CA HIS A 135 -0.09 -26.86 -7.81
C HIS A 135 -1.07 -26.29 -6.78
N GLU A 136 -1.19 -24.96 -6.69
CA GLU A 136 -2.14 -24.29 -5.80
C GLU A 136 -3.59 -24.67 -6.13
N ILE A 137 -3.97 -24.65 -7.42
CA ILE A 137 -5.30 -25.09 -7.89
C ILE A 137 -5.56 -26.54 -7.46
N SER A 138 -4.60 -27.44 -7.67
CA SER A 138 -4.73 -28.85 -7.30
C SER A 138 -4.86 -29.04 -5.78
N GLY A 139 -4.18 -28.21 -4.99
CA GLY A 139 -4.31 -28.19 -3.53
C GLY A 139 -5.70 -27.75 -3.09
N VAL A 140 -6.19 -26.63 -3.64
CA VAL A 140 -7.53 -26.10 -3.35
C VAL A 140 -8.62 -27.09 -3.72
N ASP A 141 -8.53 -27.75 -4.89
CA ASP A 141 -9.51 -28.76 -5.31
C ASP A 141 -9.53 -29.97 -4.36
N LYS A 142 -8.36 -30.41 -3.91
CA LYS A 142 -8.25 -31.50 -2.94
C LYS A 142 -8.88 -31.11 -1.59
N ASP A 143 -8.58 -29.92 -1.10
CA ASP A 143 -9.12 -29.42 0.17
C ASP A 143 -10.64 -29.27 0.08
N ALA A 144 -11.15 -28.75 -1.04
CA ALA A 144 -12.59 -28.66 -1.31
C ALA A 144 -13.26 -30.04 -1.33
N SER A 145 -12.65 -31.03 -1.99
CA SER A 145 -13.19 -32.40 -2.03
C SER A 145 -13.21 -33.06 -0.64
N THR A 146 -12.19 -32.79 0.18
CA THR A 146 -12.09 -33.31 1.55
C THR A 146 -13.19 -32.69 2.41
N LEU A 147 -13.35 -31.37 2.33
CA LEU A 147 -14.37 -30.63 3.08
C LEU A 147 -15.79 -31.04 2.68
N LEU A 148 -16.03 -31.30 1.38
CA LEU A 148 -17.31 -31.85 0.92
C LEU A 148 -17.57 -33.25 1.48
N SER A 149 -16.57 -34.13 1.49
CA SER A 149 -16.72 -35.47 2.07
C SER A 149 -16.99 -35.42 3.57
N GLU A 150 -16.34 -34.51 4.31
CA GLU A 150 -16.61 -34.29 5.73
C GLU A 150 -18.04 -33.79 5.95
N LEU A 151 -18.50 -32.86 5.11
CA LEU A 151 -19.87 -32.36 5.15
C LEU A 151 -20.86 -33.49 4.90
N ASP A 152 -20.67 -34.31 3.86
CA ASP A 152 -21.54 -35.44 3.55
C ASP A 152 -21.57 -36.48 4.69
N LEU A 153 -20.43 -36.74 5.35
CA LEU A 153 -20.39 -37.58 6.55
C LEU A 153 -21.20 -36.96 7.70
N THR A 154 -21.02 -35.67 7.98
CA THR A 154 -21.77 -34.99 9.05
C THR A 154 -23.27 -34.96 8.78
N VAL A 155 -23.67 -34.74 7.52
CA VAL A 155 -25.07 -34.80 7.10
C VAL A 155 -25.62 -36.21 7.21
N GLY A 156 -24.81 -37.23 6.90
CA GLY A 156 -25.13 -38.65 7.12
C GLY A 156 -25.38 -38.96 8.60
N GLU A 157 -24.45 -38.57 9.47
CA GLU A 157 -24.58 -38.75 10.93
C GLU A 157 -25.81 -38.03 11.51
N LEU A 158 -26.07 -36.80 11.07
CA LEU A 158 -27.25 -36.03 11.48
C LEU A 158 -28.55 -36.61 10.90
N SER A 159 -28.50 -37.20 9.70
CA SER A 159 -29.64 -37.88 9.07
C SER A 159 -29.95 -39.21 9.78
N ASP A 160 -28.94 -39.97 10.19
CA ASP A 160 -29.10 -41.13 11.06
C ASP A 160 -29.68 -40.70 12.41
N LEU A 161 -29.19 -39.62 13.02
CA LEU A 161 -29.77 -39.10 14.26
C LEU A 161 -31.26 -38.72 14.11
N ARG A 162 -31.65 -38.17 12.97
CA ARG A 162 -33.03 -37.73 12.69
C ARG A 162 -33.96 -38.85 12.22
N TYR A 163 -33.44 -39.87 11.53
CA TYR A 163 -34.25 -40.86 10.82
C TYR A 163 -33.87 -42.33 11.09
N GLY A 164 -32.78 -42.64 11.81
CA GLY A 164 -32.27 -44.01 11.91
C GLY A 164 -31.34 -44.34 13.10
N LYS A 165 -31.80 -45.31 13.92
CA LYS A 165 -31.09 -46.13 14.92
C LYS A 165 -31.04 -45.69 16.38
N THR A 166 -31.23 -44.42 16.74
CA THR A 166 -31.35 -44.04 18.18
C THR A 166 -32.80 -43.99 18.67
N GLN A 167 -33.76 -43.86 17.75
CA GLN A 167 -35.12 -44.29 17.97
C GLN A 167 -35.24 -45.69 17.37
N GLY A 168 -35.52 -46.68 18.21
CA GLY A 168 -35.77 -48.06 17.78
C GLY A 168 -36.85 -48.14 16.70
N PRO A 169 -37.00 -49.29 16.02
CA PRO A 169 -37.97 -49.45 14.94
C PRO A 169 -39.34 -48.95 15.39
N VAL A 170 -39.99 -48.17 14.51
CA VAL A 170 -41.32 -47.58 14.73
C VAL A 170 -42.26 -48.67 15.27
N GLY A 171 -42.64 -48.54 16.55
CA GLY A 171 -43.52 -49.47 17.25
C GLY A 171 -42.90 -50.21 18.44
N THR A 172 -41.59 -50.15 18.65
CA THR A 172 -40.96 -50.67 19.89
C THR A 172 -41.06 -49.63 20.98
N THR A 173 -41.87 -49.91 21.99
CA THR A 173 -41.92 -49.08 23.19
C THR A 173 -40.63 -49.26 23.98
N SER A 174 -40.27 -48.29 24.82
CA SER A 174 -39.11 -48.42 25.71
C SER A 174 -39.17 -49.70 26.57
N GLU A 175 -40.36 -50.24 26.80
CA GLU A 175 -40.60 -51.52 27.50
C GLU A 175 -40.17 -52.74 26.69
N ASP A 176 -40.35 -52.75 25.36
CA ASP A 176 -39.96 -53.90 24.53
C ASP A 176 -38.44 -54.06 24.48
N MET A 177 -37.71 -52.95 24.37
CA MET A 177 -36.25 -52.94 24.38
C MET A 177 -35.69 -53.34 25.76
N MET A 178 -36.37 -52.94 26.85
CA MET A 178 -36.03 -53.37 28.21
C MET A 178 -36.31 -54.87 28.41
N ASN A 179 -37.43 -55.38 27.93
CA ASN A 179 -37.76 -56.81 28.03
C ASN A 179 -36.79 -57.69 27.24
N GLU A 180 -36.32 -57.23 26.06
CA GLU A 180 -35.33 -57.96 25.28
C GLU A 180 -33.95 -57.98 25.95
N THR A 181 -33.55 -56.88 26.62
CA THR A 181 -32.33 -56.87 27.43
C THR A 181 -32.43 -57.75 28.67
N ILE A 182 -33.59 -57.79 29.33
CA ILE A 182 -33.85 -58.69 30.47
C ILE A 182 -33.77 -60.16 30.02
N ASN A 183 -34.41 -60.52 28.91
CA ASN A 183 -34.37 -61.89 28.37
C ASN A 183 -32.95 -62.30 27.94
N GLY A 184 -32.17 -61.37 27.39
CA GLY A 184 -30.76 -61.61 27.04
C GLY A 184 -29.87 -61.85 28.27
N LEU A 185 -30.08 -61.07 29.34
CA LEU A 185 -29.39 -61.26 30.62
C LEU A 185 -29.78 -62.59 31.28
N GLU A 186 -31.06 -62.98 31.24
CA GLU A 186 -31.54 -64.26 31.76
C GLU A 186 -30.97 -65.44 30.96
N HIS A 187 -30.81 -65.30 29.64
CA HIS A 187 -30.13 -66.31 28.82
C HIS A 187 -28.64 -66.46 29.18
N LEU A 188 -27.97 -65.35 29.47
CA LEU A 188 -26.55 -65.34 29.84
C LEU A 188 -26.36 -65.92 31.26
N GLU A 189 -27.25 -65.58 32.18
CA GLU A 189 -27.33 -66.18 33.52
C GLU A 189 -27.53 -67.69 33.44
N ASN A 190 -28.50 -68.15 32.63
CA ASN A 190 -28.74 -69.57 32.41
C ASN A 190 -27.54 -70.27 31.76
N ALA A 191 -26.83 -69.62 30.83
CA ALA A 191 -25.62 -70.17 30.22
C ALA A 191 -24.45 -70.29 31.22
N CYS A 192 -24.35 -69.37 32.18
CA CYS A 192 -23.37 -69.42 33.25
C CYS A 192 -23.68 -70.50 34.29
N TYR A 193 -24.96 -70.71 34.65
CA TYR A 193 -25.35 -71.76 35.61
C TYR A 193 -25.51 -73.16 35.01
N ARG A 194 -25.60 -73.31 33.67
CA ARG A 194 -25.63 -74.63 33.00
C ARG A 194 -24.28 -75.35 32.92
N LYS A 195 -23.18 -74.67 33.26
CA LYS A 195 -21.86 -75.29 33.41
C LYS A 195 -21.53 -75.41 34.90
N SER A 196 -22.20 -76.35 35.56
CA SER A 196 -21.70 -77.04 36.75
C SER A 196 -22.06 -78.52 36.68
#